data_AF-A0A1C6QFC0-F1
#
_entry.id   AF-A0A1C6QFC0-F1
#
_cell.length_a   1.000
_cell.length_b   1.000
_cell.length_c   1.000
_cell.angle_alpha   90.00
_cell.angle_beta   90.00
_cell.angle_gamma   90.00
#
_symmetry.space_group_name_H-M   'P 1'
#
loop_
_entity.id
_entity.type
_entity.pdbx_description
1 polymer ?
#
loop_
_entity_poly.entity_id
_entity_poly.type
_entity_poly.pdbx_seq_one_letter_code
_entity_poly.pdbx_strand_id
1 'polypeptide(L)' 'MLVEGPVEVVLDDGSSVVSDRFSVALCVCHRSRSFPWCDTSHRGRTKRRSV' A
#
# COMPACT_ATOMS: atom_id res chain seq x y z
N MET A 1 -6.42 -0.13 -0.88
CA MET A 1 -7.31 -0.02 -2.06
C MET A 1 -6.85 -1.04 -3.07
N LEU A 2 -7.75 -1.78 -3.71
CA LEU A 2 -7.38 -2.71 -4.78
C LEU A 2 -7.49 -1.99 -6.12
N VAL A 3 -6.52 -2.22 -7.00
CA VAL A 3 -6.44 -1.61 -8.33
C VAL A 3 -6.14 -2.72 -9.34
N GLU A 4 -6.78 -2.67 -10.50
CA GLU A 4 -6.46 -3.56 -11.64
C GLU A 4 -5.17 -3.05 -12.30
N GLY A 5 -4.28 -3.98 -12.64
CA GLY A 5 -2.99 -3.67 -13.24
C GLY A 5 -2.82 -4.20 -14.67
N PRO A 6 -1.64 -4.00 -15.27
CA PRO A 6 -0.42 -3.43 -14.68
C PRO A 6 -0.55 -1.94 -14.33
N VAL A 7 0.22 -1.47 -13.34
CA VAL A 7 0.20 -0.06 -12.91
C VAL A 7 1.59 0.53 -12.75
N GLU A 8 1.71 1.82 -13.06
CA GLU A 8 2.81 2.69 -12.65
C GLU A 8 2.29 3.69 -11.61
N VAL A 9 3.04 3.87 -10.53
CA VAL A 9 2.70 4.79 -9.45
C VAL A 9 3.80 5.85 -9.36
N VAL A 10 3.41 7.11 -9.53
CA VAL A 10 4.29 8.28 -9.31
C VAL A 10 4.12 8.74 -7.85
N LEU A 11 5.24 8.92 -7.16
CA LEU A 11 5.30 9.38 -5.78
C LEU A 11 5.48 10.89 -5.69
N ASP A 12 5.28 11.44 -4.51
CA ASP A 12 5.37 12.89 -4.25
C ASP A 12 6.78 13.47 -4.51
N ASP A 13 7.82 12.63 -4.43
CA ASP A 13 9.21 13.01 -4.77
C ASP A 13 9.51 12.94 -6.28
N GLY A 14 8.51 12.61 -7.10
CA GLY A 14 8.61 12.45 -8.55
C GLY A 14 9.17 11.11 -9.00
N SER A 15 9.57 10.21 -8.08
CA SER A 15 9.99 8.86 -8.44
C SER A 15 8.80 8.00 -8.86
N SER A 16 9.04 6.97 -9.69
CA SER A 16 8.00 6.01 -10.08
C SER A 16 8.38 4.56 -9.75
N VAL A 17 7.36 3.77 -9.43
CA VAL A 17 7.47 2.32 -9.25
C VAL A 17 6.38 1.61 -10.05
N VAL A 18 6.72 0.45 -10.59
CA VAL A 18 5.84 -0.32 -11.49
C VAL A 18 5.46 -1.65 -10.86
N SER A 19 4.24 -2.09 -11.10
CA SER A 19 3.81 -3.47 -10.87
C SER A 19 3.21 -4.05 -12.15
N ASP A 20 3.73 -5.20 -12.55
CA ASP A 20 3.28 -5.99 -13.71
C ASP A 20 2.13 -6.95 -13.37
N ARG A 21 1.65 -6.93 -12.12
CA ARG A 21 0.56 -7.79 -11.66
C ARG A 21 -0.76 -7.32 -12.26
N PHE A 22 -1.64 -8.29 -12.58
CA PHE A 22 -3.00 -8.02 -13.06
C PHE A 22 -3.88 -7.31 -12.02
N SER A 23 -3.51 -7.38 -10.74
CA SER A 23 -4.15 -6.60 -9.69
C SER A 23 -3.15 -6.39 -8.54
N VAL A 24 -3.20 -5.20 -7.94
CA VAL A 24 -2.31 -4.80 -6.85
C VAL A 24 -3.05 -3.99 -5.81
N ALA A 25 -2.66 -4.16 -4.54
CA ALA A 25 -3.20 -3.37 -3.45
C ALA A 25 -2.29 -2.16 -3.16
N LEU A 26 -2.85 -0.95 -3.25
CA LEU A 26 -2.20 0.28 -2.83
C LEU A 26 -2.44 0.57 -1.35
N CYS A 27 -1.39 1.06 -0.69
CA CYS A 27 -1.43 1.52 0.69
C CYS A 27 -2.06 2.91 0.76
N VAL A 28 -3.20 3.01 1.44
CA VAL A 28 -3.88 4.28 1.73
C VAL A 28 -3.78 4.67 3.21
N CYS A 29 -3.00 3.91 3.99
CA CYS A 29 -2.85 4.14 5.43
C CYS A 29 -1.45 4.61 5.83
N HIS A 30 -0.53 4.75 4.87
CA HIS A 30 0.87 5.18 5.06
C HIS A 30 1.68 4.39 6.10
N ARG A 31 1.26 3.17 6.45
CA ARG A 31 1.95 2.29 7.41
C ARG A 31 2.75 1.17 6.74
N SER A 32 2.70 1.06 5.43
CA SER A 32 3.41 0.00 4.71
C SER A 32 4.91 0.24 4.78
N ARG A 33 5.68 -0.84 4.99
CA ARG A 33 7.15 -0.82 4.90
C ARG A 33 7.63 -0.90 3.45
N SER A 34 6.74 -1.22 2.52
CA SER A 34 6.96 -1.29 1.08
C SER A 34 6.07 -0.30 0.32
N PHE A 35 5.85 0.89 0.90
CA PHE A 35 5.09 1.96 0.25
C PHE A 35 5.58 2.17 -1.20
N PRO A 36 4.67 2.27 -2.20
CA PRO A 36 3.22 2.47 -2.11
C PRO A 36 2.38 1.19 -1.99
N TRP A 37 2.98 0.00 -1.98
CA TRP A 37 2.26 -1.27 -1.95
C TRP A 37 1.68 -1.57 -0.58
N CYS A 38 0.50 -2.18 -0.52
CA CYS A 38 -0.08 -2.66 0.73
C CYS A 38 0.62 -3.98 1.16
N ASP A 39 1.25 -3.96 2.32
CA ASP A 39 1.91 -5.11 2.96
C ASP A 39 1.11 -5.68 4.15
N THR A 40 -0.18 -5.34 4.23
CA THR A 40 -1.09 -5.65 5.35
C THR A 40 -0.75 -5.00 6.70
N SER A 41 0.25 -4.11 6.79
CA SER A 41 0.60 -3.37 8.02
C SER A 41 -0.57 -2.59 8.63
N HIS A 42 -1.62 -2.32 7.84
CA HIS A 42 -2.83 -1.69 8.35
C HIS A 42 -3.55 -2.51 9.44
N ARG A 43 -3.38 -3.84 9.44
CA ARG A 43 -4.00 -4.78 10.40
C ARG A 43 -3.33 -4.76 11.77
N GLY A 44 -2.08 -4.31 11.88
CA GLY A 44 -1.26 -4.35 13.11
C GLY A 44 -1.74 -3.47 14.28
N ARG A 45 -2.93 -2.88 14.19
CA ARG A 45 -3.61 -2.27 15.33
C ARG A 45 -4.92 -3.01 15.59
N THR A 46 -4.86 -4.14 16.30
CA THR A 46 -5.92 -4.39 17.27
C THR A 46 -5.81 -3.24 18.27
N LYS A 47 -6.82 -2.38 18.36
CA LYS A 47 -6.86 -1.42 19.46
C LYS A 47 -6.76 -2.27 20.73
N ARG A 48 -5.64 -2.20 21.47
CA ARG A 48 -5.65 -2.72 22.84
C ARG A 48 -6.77 -1.93 23.50
N ARG A 49 -7.92 -2.58 23.72
CA ARG A 49 -8.90 -2.05 24.67
C ARG A 49 -8.13 -2.05 25.99
N SER A 50 -7.76 -0.88 26.45
CA SER A 50 -7.35 -0.69 27.83
C SER A 50 -8.55 -1.12 28.67
N VAL A 51 -8.52 -2.37 29.12
CA VAL A 51 -9.33 -2.85 30.25
C VAL A 51 -8.45 -2.69 31.47
#